data_AF-A0A6G3WIG8-F1
#
_entry.id   AF-A0A6G3WIG8-F1
#
_cell.length_a   1.000
_cell.length_b   1.000
_cell.length_c   1.000
_cell.angle_alpha   90.00
_cell.angle_beta   90.00
_cell.angle_gamma   90.00
#
_symmetry.space_group_name_H-M   'P 1'
#
loop_
_entity.id
_entity.type
_entity.pdbx_description
1 polymer ?
#
loop_
_entity_poly.entity_id
_entity_poly.type
_entity_poly.pdbx_seq_one_letter_code
_entity_poly.pdbx_strand_id
1 'polypeptide(L)' 'GLTAYQVLHRTLKIRDGDTVLVHAAAGGVGSIAVQIARHAGCRVIGTASPRNHEHLRSLGAEPVEYGEGLVDRLREL' A
#
# COMPACT_ATOMS: atom_id res chain seq x y z
N GLY A 1 1.59 -13.65 4.87
CA GLY A 1 0.47 -13.53 3.92
C GLY A 1 -0.90 -13.48 4.58
N LEU A 2 -1.21 -14.41 5.50
CA LEU A 2 -2.55 -14.53 6.10
C LEU A 2 -3.08 -13.24 6.72
N THR A 3 -2.26 -12.51 7.50
CA THR A 3 -2.65 -11.23 8.11
C THR A 3 -3.12 -10.21 7.09
N ALA A 4 -2.35 -10.01 6.01
CA ALA A 4 -2.70 -9.08 4.93
C ALA A 4 -4.03 -9.49 4.28
N TYR A 5 -4.18 -10.77 3.96
CA TYR A 5 -5.38 -11.30 3.33
C TYR A 5 -6.64 -11.11 4.20
N GLN A 6 -6.56 -11.44 5.49
CA GLN A 6 -7.69 -11.30 6.41
C GLN A 6 -8.15 -9.85 6.55
N VAL A 7 -7.21 -8.91 6.70
CA VAL A 7 -7.55 -7.48 6.81
C VAL A 7 -8.21 -6.99 5.52
N LEU A 8 -7.62 -7.28 4.36
CA LEU A 8 -8.13 -6.78 3.08
C LEU A 8 -9.48 -7.39 2.71
N HIS A 9 -9.67 -8.70 2.92
CA HIS A 9 -10.89 -9.41 2.47
C HIS A 9 -12.00 -9.48 3.51
N ARG A 10 -11.68 -9.63 4.81
CA ARG A 10 -12.70 -9.83 5.84
C ARG A 10 -13.06 -8.55 6.57
N THR A 11 -12.06 -7.74 6.90
CA THR A 11 -12.26 -6.50 7.67
C THR A 11 -12.64 -5.35 6.75
N LEU A 12 -11.77 -5.01 5.80
CA LEU A 12 -11.94 -3.86 4.89
C LEU A 12 -12.86 -4.19 3.71
N LYS A 13 -12.89 -5.45 3.29
CA LYS A 13 -13.71 -5.94 2.15
C LYS A 13 -13.51 -5.08 0.90
N ILE A 14 -12.24 -4.84 0.57
CA ILE A 14 -11.83 -4.03 -0.57
C ILE A 14 -12.44 -4.53 -1.88
N ARG A 15 -12.65 -3.61 -2.82
CA ARG A 15 -13.24 -3.86 -4.13
C ARG A 15 -12.37 -3.26 -5.22
N ASP A 16 -12.59 -3.74 -6.44
CA ASP A 16 -12.05 -3.12 -7.65
C ASP A 16 -12.39 -1.62 -7.67
N GLY A 17 -11.39 -0.79 -7.98
CA GLY A 17 -11.51 0.67 -7.97
C GLY A 17 -11.29 1.35 -6.61
N ASP A 18 -11.22 0.62 -5.48
CA ASP A 18 -10.90 1.23 -4.19
C ASP A 18 -9.47 1.79 -4.17
N THR A 19 -9.22 2.81 -3.35
CA THR A 19 -7.87 3.28 -3.03
C THR A 19 -7.45 2.79 -1.65
N VAL A 20 -6.31 2.11 -1.56
CA VAL A 20 -5.77 1.53 -0.33
C VAL A 20 -4.44 2.17 0.02
N LEU A 21 -4.36 2.78 1.21
CA LEU A 21 -3.09 3.25 1.79
C LEU A 21 -2.50 2.16 2.68
N VAL A 22 -1.29 1.69 2.34
CA VAL A 22 -0.54 0.69 3.10
C VAL A 22 0.66 1.35 3.78
N HIS A 23 0.66 1.37 5.11
CA HIS A 23 1.82 1.84 5.87
C HIS A 23 2.91 0.78 5.98
N ALA A 24 4.16 1.23 6.03
CA ALA A 24 5.33 0.35 6.04
C ALA A 24 5.27 -0.70 4.90
N ALA A 25 4.89 -0.24 3.71
CA ALA A 25 4.55 -1.08 2.56
C ALA A 25 5.70 -1.97 2.07
N ALA A 26 6.95 -1.63 2.40
CA ALA A 26 8.12 -2.44 2.07
C ALA A 26 8.43 -3.54 3.11
N GLY A 27 7.67 -3.61 4.21
CA GLY A 27 7.83 -4.62 5.25
C GLY A 27 7.14 -5.95 4.90
N GLY A 28 7.37 -6.99 5.71
CA GLY A 28 6.91 -8.36 5.39
C GLY A 28 5.40 -8.54 5.22
N VAL A 29 4.57 -7.77 5.95
CA VAL A 29 3.11 -7.77 5.76
C VAL A 29 2.70 -6.78 4.68
N GLY A 30 3.30 -5.59 4.69
CA GLY A 30 2.99 -4.50 3.76
C GLY A 30 3.20 -4.89 2.30
N SER A 31 4.30 -5.58 1.98
CA SER A 31 4.62 -5.95 0.60
C SER A 31 3.63 -6.98 0.04
N ILE A 32 3.11 -7.86 0.89
CA ILE A 32 2.06 -8.80 0.53
C ILE A 32 0.71 -8.08 0.41
N ALA A 33 0.40 -7.14 1.30
CA ALA A 33 -0.83 -6.36 1.24
C ALA A 33 -0.92 -5.54 -0.05
N VAL A 34 0.20 -4.92 -0.48
CA VAL A 34 0.28 -4.20 -1.76
C VAL A 34 -0.09 -5.11 -2.92
N GLN A 35 0.55 -6.27 -3.03
CA GLN A 35 0.31 -7.21 -4.13
C GLN A 35 -1.13 -7.73 -4.14
N ILE A 36 -1.68 -8.08 -2.97
CA ILE A 36 -3.08 -8.54 -2.86
C ILE A 36 -4.04 -7.44 -3.30
N ALA A 37 -3.87 -6.20 -2.80
CA ALA A 37 -4.75 -5.09 -3.14
C ALA A 37 -4.64 -4.70 -4.63
N ARG A 38 -3.44 -4.72 -5.20
CA ARG A 38 -3.24 -4.51 -6.64
C ARG A 38 -3.89 -5.60 -7.48
N HIS A 39 -3.78 -6.86 -7.07
CA HIS A 39 -4.45 -7.97 -7.76
C HIS A 39 -5.98 -7.89 -7.67
N ALA A 40 -6.51 -7.30 -6.59
CA ALA A 40 -7.94 -7.03 -6.42
C ALA A 40 -8.45 -5.81 -7.22
N GLY A 41 -7.60 -5.14 -8.00
CA GLY A 41 -7.98 -3.99 -8.83
C GLY A 41 -7.96 -2.65 -8.11
N CYS A 42 -7.40 -2.58 -6.91
CA CYS A 42 -7.30 -1.32 -6.17
C CYS A 42 -6.14 -0.45 -6.66
N ARG A 43 -6.28 0.88 -6.54
CA ARG A 43 -5.15 1.82 -6.50
C ARG A 43 -4.46 1.66 -5.14
N VAL A 44 -3.14 1.49 -5.11
CA VAL A 44 -2.41 1.27 -3.86
C VAL A 44 -1.36 2.35 -3.67
N ILE A 45 -1.46 3.06 -2.55
CA ILE A 45 -0.47 4.03 -2.09
C ILE A 45 0.31 3.37 -0.95
N GLY A 46 1.64 3.35 -1.04
CA GLY A 46 2.50 2.65 -0.07
C GLY A 46 3.47 3.59 0.62
N THR A 47 3.43 3.68 1.95
CA THR A 47 4.43 4.46 2.69
C THR A 47 5.70 3.64 2.98
N ALA A 48 6.86 4.17 2.62
CA ALA A 48 8.17 3.58 2.93
C ALA A 48 9.29 4.63 2.85
N SER A 49 10.49 4.31 3.33
CA SER A 49 11.64 5.19 3.14
C SER A 49 12.04 5.28 1.66
N PRO A 50 12.66 6.39 1.20
CA PRO A 50 12.98 6.60 -0.22
C PRO A 50 13.75 5.45 -0.87
N ARG A 51 14.67 4.82 -0.14
CA ARG A 51 15.45 3.65 -0.60
C ARG A 51 14.59 2.44 -1.03
N ASN A 52 13.34 2.36 -0.60
CA ASN A 52 12.42 1.27 -0.92
C ASN A 52 11.40 1.65 -2.01
N HIS A 53 11.44 2.87 -2.54
CA HIS A 53 10.40 3.33 -3.47
C HIS A 53 10.41 2.56 -4.79
N GLU A 54 11.59 2.20 -5.30
CA GLU A 54 11.69 1.33 -6.49
C GLU A 54 11.07 -0.05 -6.24
N HIS A 55 11.34 -0.63 -5.07
CA HIS A 55 10.71 -1.89 -4.67
C HIS A 55 9.18 -1.77 -4.58
N LEU A 56 8.64 -0.68 -4.03
CA LEU A 56 7.19 -0.47 -4.00
C LEU A 56 6.59 -0.34 -5.39
N ARG A 57 7.25 0.38 -6.31
CA ARG A 57 6.81 0.49 -7.70
C ARG A 57 6.78 -0.87 -8.38
N SER A 58 7.78 -1.73 -8.14
CA SER A 58 7.79 -3.08 -8.73
C SER A 58 6.69 -3.99 -8.20
N LEU A 59 6.18 -3.74 -7.00
CA LEU A 59 4.99 -4.40 -6.45
C LEU A 59 3.66 -3.77 -6.92
N GLY A 60 3.72 -2.64 -7.63
CA GLY A 60 2.58 -1.90 -8.14
C GLY A 60 2.02 -0.83 -7.20
N ALA A 61 2.72 -0.43 -6.13
CA ALA A 61 2.28 0.70 -5.31
C ALA A 61 2.81 2.05 -5.83
N GLU A 62 2.06 3.12 -5.60
CA GLU A 62 2.53 4.50 -5.65
C GLU A 62 3.27 4.81 -4.34
N PRO A 63 4.61 4.98 -4.36
CA PRO A 63 5.38 5.16 -3.13
C PRO A 63 5.26 6.58 -2.60
N VAL A 64 5.04 6.69 -1.28
CA VAL A 64 5.09 7.96 -0.54
C VAL A 64 6.11 7.81 0.60
N GLU A 65 6.94 8.82 0.80
CA GLU A 65 7.85 8.80 1.95
C GLU A 65 7.04 8.99 3.26
N TYR A 66 7.34 8.20 4.29
CA TYR A 66 6.68 8.34 5.59
C TYR A 66 7.22 9.53 6.39
N GLY A 67 6.64 9.78 7.57
CA GLY A 67 7.16 10.77 8.52
C GLY A 67 6.42 12.10 8.44
N GLU A 68 7.09 13.17 8.86
CA GLU A 68 6.50 14.51 8.90
C GLU A 68 6.03 14.97 7.51
N GLY A 69 4.90 15.65 7.44
CA GLY A 69 4.30 16.06 6.16
C GLY A 69 3.72 14.92 5.31
N LEU A 70 3.52 13.71 5.86
CA LEU A 70 2.89 12.61 5.13
C LEU A 70 1.48 12.97 4.64
N VAL A 71 0.68 13.61 5.47
CA VAL A 71 -0.72 13.95 5.13
C VAL A 71 -0.78 14.91 3.95
N ASP A 72 0.11 15.90 3.90
CA ASP A 72 0.14 16.87 2.80
C ASP A 72 0.57 16.20 1.50
N ARG A 73 1.62 15.37 1.55
CA ARG A 73 2.05 14.55 0.41
C ARG A 73 0.94 13.62 -0.12
N LEU A 74 0.10 13.08 0.76
CA LEU A 74 -1.04 12.25 0.36
C LEU A 74 -2.18 13.04 -0.29
N ARG A 75 -2.36 14.31 0.08
CA ARG A 75 -3.40 15.18 -0.49
C ARG A 75 -3.05 15.69 -1.89
N GLU A 76 -1.78 15.61 -2.29
CA GLU A 76 -1.28 16.03 -3.60
C GLU A 76 -1.39 14.92 -4.68
N LEU A 77 -1.87 13.72 -4.33
CA LEU A 77 -2.01 12.53 -5.19
C LEU A 77 -3.40 12.36 -5.82
#